data_AF-A0A9P5BTD6-F1
#
_entry.id   AF-A0A9P5BTD6-F1
#
_cell.length_a   1.000
_cell.length_b   1.000
_cell.length_c   1.000
_cell.angle_alpha   90.00
_cell.angle_beta   90.00
_cell.angle_gamma   90.00
#
_symmetry.space_group_name_H-M   'P 1'
#
loop_
_entity.id
_entity.type
_entity.pdbx_description
1 polymer ?
#
loop_
_entity_poly.entity_id
_entity_poly.type
_entity_poly.pdbx_seq_one_letter_code
_entity_poly.pdbx_strand_id
1 'polypeptide(L)'
;MRLLVHVSHNQPLSFSLVFPAHLTNSSINSPTEGGQPEHSTFLEKLLVSLPSTKYSPLSTSPHVFRTLPAPDKPTFAPTNVDDASSRSMRDPFFLEPIPWLVKATQPWADLLSLPSLPLHVHEVLAASLLYSVIYYPISPLVSRLIVGRKYLDLPRKRRVNWDAHVVSFVQSTLINGLALWVMFADEDRKGMDWQERIWGYTGAAGMIQALAAGYFLWDLVVTSCNMDVFGIGTLAHAVSALFVYALGFRPFINYYGCVFILWELSTPFLNIHWFFDKLGMTGSRAQLYNGLMLLFTFFSTRLVYGTYQSVRVFSDIFAAIDTNPVLPVSADTGEVVTSTVMRFATPTSTVPAWLAFTYLMSNITLNSLNFYWFIMMIRAVRKRFQPAKTNEKDMLKEVSATKAISQSTQPAIRRRKL
;
A
#
# COMPACT_ATOMS: atom_id res chain seq x y z
N MET A 1 -21.82 20.73 38.16
CA MET A 1 -20.40 21.15 38.24
C MET A 1 -19.89 21.33 36.82
N ARG A 2 -19.65 22.57 36.39
CA ARG A 2 -19.19 22.91 35.03
C ARG A 2 -17.73 22.50 34.87
N LEU A 3 -17.40 21.75 33.83
CA LEU A 3 -16.02 21.64 33.33
C LEU A 3 -15.94 22.32 31.97
N LEU A 4 -15.30 23.49 31.97
CA LEU A 4 -14.86 24.22 30.79
C LEU A 4 -13.67 23.48 30.17
N VAL A 5 -13.81 23.00 28.94
CA VAL A 5 -12.66 22.53 28.15
C VAL A 5 -12.36 23.61 27.11
N HIS A 6 -11.25 24.32 27.37
CA HIS A 6 -10.66 25.29 26.46
C HIS A 6 -10.03 24.54 25.29
N VAL A 7 -10.66 24.57 24.11
CA VAL A 7 -10.12 23.96 22.89
C VAL A 7 -9.15 24.93 22.23
N SER A 8 -7.86 24.70 22.40
CA SER A 8 -6.80 25.38 21.64
C SER A 8 -6.72 24.81 20.22
N HIS A 9 -6.90 25.66 19.21
CA HIS A 9 -6.70 25.38 17.79
C HIS A 9 -5.20 25.27 17.47
N ASN A 10 -4.63 24.05 17.40
CA ASN A 10 -3.49 23.67 16.52
C ASN A 10 -2.83 22.34 16.92
N GLN A 11 -3.45 21.19 16.65
CA GLN A 11 -2.71 19.91 16.57
C GLN A 11 -3.36 19.02 15.51
N PRO A 12 -2.58 18.37 14.61
CA PRO A 12 -3.09 17.25 13.82
C PRO A 12 -3.35 16.06 14.76
N LEU A 13 -4.41 15.31 14.47
CA LEU A 13 -4.82 14.13 15.21
C LEU A 13 -3.78 13.01 15.02
N SER A 14 -2.82 12.90 15.92
CA SER A 14 -2.00 11.70 16.13
C SER A 14 -2.69 10.82 17.16
N PHE A 15 -2.88 9.53 16.87
CA PHE A 15 -3.23 8.55 17.89
C PHE A 15 -2.23 7.40 17.92
N SER A 16 -1.67 7.21 19.11
CA SER A 16 -0.91 6.06 19.56
C SER A 16 -1.86 4.87 19.77
N LEU A 17 -1.48 3.70 19.27
CA LEU A 17 -2.06 2.43 19.70
C LEU A 17 -1.45 2.08 21.08
N VAL A 18 -2.25 2.24 22.14
CA VAL A 18 -1.93 1.67 23.45
C VAL A 18 -2.53 0.26 23.48
N PHE A 19 -1.68 -0.76 23.48
CA PHE A 19 -2.09 -2.11 23.82
C PHE A 19 -2.38 -2.19 25.33
N PRO A 20 -3.47 -2.84 25.77
CA PRO A 20 -3.72 -3.05 27.19
C PRO A 20 -2.76 -4.13 27.72
N ALA A 21 -1.72 -3.71 28.42
CA ALA A 21 -0.99 -4.58 29.34
C ALA A 21 -1.64 -4.48 30.72
N HIS A 22 -2.38 -5.52 31.12
CA HIS A 22 -2.71 -5.74 32.53
C HIS A 22 -2.86 -7.23 32.80
N LEU A 23 -1.88 -7.78 33.51
CA LEU A 23 -1.99 -8.70 34.66
C LEU A 23 -0.58 -8.70 35.31
N THR A 24 -0.33 -7.70 36.17
CA THR A 24 -0.18 -7.83 37.64
C THR A 24 1.20 -8.30 38.10
N ASN A 25 1.97 -7.33 38.62
CA ASN A 25 3.03 -7.48 39.61
C ASN A 25 2.50 -8.21 40.86
N SER A 26 3.29 -9.14 41.39
CA SER A 26 3.48 -9.28 42.84
C SER A 26 4.93 -9.64 43.14
N SER A 27 5.42 -9.04 44.22
CA SER A 27 6.82 -8.87 44.57
C SER A 27 7.32 -9.89 45.59
N ILE A 28 8.63 -10.18 45.53
CA ILE A 28 9.54 -10.47 46.66
C ILE A 28 9.39 -11.85 47.36
N ASN A 29 10.37 -12.72 47.13
CA ASN A 29 11.33 -13.19 48.16
C ASN A 29 12.37 -14.15 47.56
N SER A 30 13.64 -13.93 47.89
CA SER A 30 14.71 -14.95 47.83
C SER A 30 14.86 -15.56 49.24
N PRO A 31 15.37 -16.80 49.40
CA PRO A 31 16.83 -16.97 49.47
C PRO A 31 17.39 -18.34 48.98
N THR A 32 18.68 -18.28 48.56
CA THR A 32 19.81 -19.23 48.74
C THR A 32 19.76 -20.73 48.39
N GLU A 33 20.95 -21.21 47.98
CA GLU A 33 21.44 -22.58 47.68
C GLU A 33 21.27 -22.99 46.21
N GLY A 34 22.26 -23.45 45.44
CA GLY A 34 23.59 -23.98 45.71
C GLY A 34 23.84 -25.06 44.64
N GLY A 35 24.89 -24.94 43.82
CA GLY A 35 25.32 -26.01 42.89
C GLY A 35 25.45 -25.63 41.42
N GLN A 36 26.69 -25.51 40.95
CA GLN A 36 27.14 -25.80 39.58
C GLN A 36 27.96 -27.11 39.63
N PRO A 37 28.40 -27.71 38.51
CA PRO A 37 28.01 -27.59 37.09
C PRO A 37 27.84 -28.97 36.40
N GLU A 38 27.16 -29.11 35.26
CA GLU A 38 27.46 -30.21 34.30
C GLU A 38 27.30 -29.78 32.83
N HIS A 39 28.33 -30.13 32.07
CA HIS A 39 28.52 -29.96 30.63
C HIS A 39 27.78 -31.05 29.82
N SER A 40 27.44 -30.73 28.57
CA SER A 40 27.28 -31.63 27.40
C SER A 40 26.25 -32.77 27.53
N THR A 41 25.23 -32.93 26.68
CA THR A 41 25.30 -33.33 25.27
C THR A 41 23.86 -33.38 24.72
N PHE A 42 23.46 -32.43 23.86
CA PHE A 42 22.18 -32.49 23.14
C PHE A 42 22.36 -32.78 21.64
N LEU A 43 23.58 -32.60 21.12
CA LEU A 43 23.91 -32.80 19.70
C LEU A 43 24.26 -34.25 19.32
N GLU A 44 24.36 -35.17 20.29
CA GLU A 44 24.70 -36.58 20.04
C GLU A 44 23.46 -37.49 19.93
N LYS A 45 22.27 -36.98 20.27
CA LYS A 45 21.01 -37.75 20.24
C LYS A 45 20.14 -37.54 19.00
N LEU A 46 20.60 -36.78 18.00
CA LEU A 46 19.82 -36.48 16.79
C LEU A 46 20.28 -37.22 15.51
N LEU A 47 21.32 -38.07 15.58
CA LEU A 47 21.90 -38.73 14.40
C LEU A 47 21.59 -40.24 14.26
N VAL A 48 20.53 -40.74 14.89
CA VAL A 48 20.06 -42.12 14.68
C VAL A 48 18.56 -42.16 14.46
N SER A 49 18.13 -41.91 13.22
CA SER A 49 16.84 -42.40 12.68
C SER A 49 16.72 -42.09 11.19
N LEU A 50 17.39 -42.87 10.34
CA LEU A 50 17.06 -42.96 8.91
C LEU A 50 16.95 -44.45 8.54
N PRO A 51 15.81 -44.92 7.99
CA PRO A 51 15.68 -46.29 7.53
C PRO A 51 16.31 -46.45 6.14
N SER A 52 17.13 -47.49 6.03
CA SER A 52 17.83 -47.97 4.84
C SER A 52 16.87 -48.57 3.79
N THR A 53 16.82 -48.00 2.59
CA THR A 53 16.23 -48.64 1.41
C THR A 53 17.29 -49.38 0.60
N LYS A 54 17.02 -50.66 0.37
CA LYS A 54 17.86 -51.63 -0.35
C LYS A 54 17.90 -51.29 -1.85
N TYR A 55 19.11 -51.18 -2.40
CA TYR A 55 19.36 -51.24 -3.84
C TYR A 55 19.66 -52.69 -4.24
N SER A 56 18.91 -53.21 -5.22
CA SER A 56 19.24 -54.45 -5.94
C SER A 56 20.00 -54.11 -7.23
N PRO A 57 21.09 -54.82 -7.57
CA PRO A 57 21.87 -54.53 -8.78
C PRO A 57 21.24 -55.20 -10.01
N LEU A 58 21.07 -54.44 -11.10
CA LEU A 58 20.67 -54.98 -12.41
C LEU A 58 21.90 -55.49 -13.18
N SER A 59 21.68 -56.64 -13.81
CA SER A 59 22.58 -57.48 -14.60
C SER A 59 23.08 -56.81 -15.89
N THR A 60 24.35 -57.01 -16.19
CA THR A 60 25.05 -56.66 -17.43
C THR A 60 24.98 -57.79 -18.46
N SER A 61 24.55 -57.50 -19.69
CA SER A 61 25.01 -58.23 -20.90
C SER A 61 24.85 -57.38 -22.18
N PRO A 62 25.69 -57.62 -23.20
CA PRO A 62 26.00 -56.66 -24.25
C PRO A 62 25.21 -56.91 -25.54
N HIS A 63 24.65 -55.85 -26.14
CA HIS A 63 24.05 -55.93 -27.47
C HIS A 63 24.70 -54.96 -28.46
N VAL A 64 25.59 -55.53 -29.27
CA VAL A 64 25.78 -55.36 -30.73
C VAL A 64 25.32 -54.03 -31.33
N PHE A 65 26.29 -53.21 -31.72
CA PHE A 65 26.13 -52.04 -32.59
C PHE A 65 25.72 -52.50 -34.00
N ARG A 66 24.51 -52.13 -34.44
CA ARG A 66 24.07 -52.23 -35.85
C ARG A 66 23.84 -50.82 -36.38
N THR A 67 24.68 -50.38 -37.30
CA THR A 67 24.59 -49.10 -38.01
C THR A 67 23.33 -49.05 -38.87
N LEU A 68 22.44 -48.09 -38.61
CA LEU A 68 21.31 -47.72 -39.47
C LEU A 68 21.68 -46.52 -40.35
N PRO A 69 21.18 -46.44 -41.59
CA PRO A 69 21.51 -45.37 -42.53
C PRO A 69 20.84 -44.04 -42.15
N ALA A 70 21.51 -42.94 -42.51
CA ALA A 70 21.08 -41.57 -42.22
C ALA A 70 19.72 -41.22 -42.86
N PRO A 71 18.81 -40.52 -42.16
CA PRO A 71 17.61 -39.98 -42.78
C PRO A 71 17.90 -38.64 -43.49
N ASP A 72 17.26 -38.47 -44.64
CA ASP A 72 17.34 -37.31 -45.51
C ASP A 72 16.95 -36.00 -44.81
N LYS A 73 17.61 -34.91 -45.21
CA LYS A 73 17.36 -33.53 -44.74
C LYS A 73 15.89 -33.14 -44.97
N PRO A 74 15.14 -32.72 -43.94
CA PRO A 74 13.85 -32.07 -44.15
C PRO A 74 14.08 -30.61 -44.57
N THR A 75 13.55 -30.26 -45.73
CA THR A 75 13.41 -28.90 -46.25
C THR A 75 12.54 -28.09 -45.29
N PHE A 76 13.14 -27.21 -44.49
CA PHE A 76 12.40 -26.25 -43.66
C PHE A 76 11.75 -25.19 -44.55
N ALA A 77 10.44 -25.33 -44.77
CA ALA A 77 9.58 -24.19 -45.06
C ALA A 77 9.46 -23.36 -43.76
N PRO A 78 9.53 -22.02 -43.81
CA PRO A 78 9.37 -21.21 -42.61
C PRO A 78 7.89 -21.25 -42.20
N THR A 79 7.56 -22.08 -41.22
CA THR A 79 6.32 -21.91 -40.45
C THR A 79 6.50 -20.66 -39.60
N ASN A 80 5.68 -19.64 -39.84
CA ASN A 80 5.57 -18.44 -39.02
C ASN A 80 5.36 -18.84 -37.55
N VAL A 81 6.44 -18.75 -36.75
CA VAL A 81 6.39 -18.76 -35.27
C VAL A 81 6.41 -17.31 -34.78
N ASP A 82 5.63 -16.47 -35.45
CA ASP A 82 5.41 -15.07 -35.09
C ASP A 82 3.94 -14.92 -34.70
N ASP A 83 3.54 -15.20 -33.43
CA ASP A 83 2.38 -14.47 -32.83
C ASP A 83 2.06 -14.66 -31.33
N ALA A 84 2.80 -15.46 -30.54
CA ALA A 84 2.48 -15.64 -29.12
C ALA A 84 3.37 -14.85 -28.14
N SER A 85 4.63 -14.59 -28.50
CA SER A 85 5.57 -13.84 -27.66
C SER A 85 5.47 -12.31 -27.82
N SER A 86 4.68 -11.83 -28.78
CA SER A 86 4.50 -10.41 -29.12
C SER A 86 3.37 -9.71 -28.34
N ARG A 87 2.50 -10.46 -27.65
CA ARG A 87 1.31 -9.91 -26.95
C ARG A 87 1.47 -9.71 -25.45
N SER A 88 2.53 -10.24 -24.85
CA SER A 88 2.78 -10.08 -23.42
C SER A 88 3.31 -8.68 -23.12
N MET A 89 2.61 -7.94 -22.25
CA MET A 89 3.08 -6.62 -21.82
C MET A 89 4.32 -6.80 -20.96
N ARG A 90 5.48 -6.57 -21.59
CA ARG A 90 6.76 -6.50 -20.91
C ARG A 90 6.79 -5.32 -19.95
N ASP A 91 7.74 -5.35 -19.03
CA ASP A 91 8.03 -4.20 -18.19
C ASP A 91 8.29 -2.95 -19.06
N PRO A 92 7.44 -1.92 -18.95
CA PRO A 92 7.57 -0.71 -19.77
C PRO A 92 8.55 0.30 -19.17
N PHE A 93 9.20 -0.02 -18.06
CA PHE A 93 10.18 0.86 -17.45
C PHE A 93 11.35 1.09 -18.43
N PHE A 94 11.80 2.34 -18.50
CA PHE A 94 12.76 2.78 -19.51
C PHE A 94 14.21 2.33 -19.22
N LEU A 95 14.48 1.82 -18.02
CA LEU A 95 15.76 1.19 -17.67
C LEU A 95 15.56 -0.32 -17.65
N GLU A 96 16.43 -1.05 -18.32
CA GLU A 96 16.44 -2.51 -18.22
C GLU A 96 17.11 -2.97 -16.90
N PRO A 97 16.82 -4.20 -16.43
CA PRO A 97 17.46 -4.77 -15.25
C PRO A 97 18.99 -4.78 -15.36
N ILE A 98 19.66 -4.10 -14.44
CA ILE A 98 21.12 -3.91 -14.48
C ILE A 98 21.83 -5.20 -14.05
N PRO A 99 22.60 -5.89 -14.93
CA PRO A 99 23.06 -7.27 -14.67
C PRO A 99 23.85 -7.49 -13.37
N TRP A 100 24.74 -6.55 -13.02
CA TRP A 100 25.52 -6.66 -11.79
C TRP A 100 24.65 -6.49 -10.54
N LEU A 101 23.60 -5.66 -10.63
CA LEU A 101 22.69 -5.39 -9.53
C LEU A 101 21.73 -6.56 -9.32
N VAL A 102 21.25 -7.17 -10.42
CA VAL A 102 20.53 -8.46 -10.36
C VAL A 102 21.39 -9.49 -9.63
N LYS A 103 22.64 -9.68 -10.06
CA LYS A 103 23.56 -10.64 -9.44
C LYS A 103 23.83 -10.34 -7.95
N ALA A 104 23.98 -9.07 -7.58
CA ALA A 104 24.23 -8.65 -6.21
C ALA A 104 23.02 -8.86 -5.28
N THR A 105 21.80 -8.78 -5.83
CA THR A 105 20.56 -8.88 -5.07
C THR A 105 19.98 -10.30 -5.04
N GLN A 106 20.40 -11.16 -5.96
CA GLN A 106 19.95 -12.56 -6.05
C GLN A 106 20.09 -13.35 -4.73
N PRO A 107 21.22 -13.32 -3.99
CA PRO A 107 21.34 -14.11 -2.76
C PRO A 107 20.32 -13.72 -1.69
N TRP A 108 19.99 -12.42 -1.61
CA TRP A 108 18.98 -11.90 -0.69
C TRP A 108 17.56 -12.25 -1.15
N ALA A 109 17.33 -12.19 -2.47
CA ALA A 109 16.07 -12.63 -3.06
C ALA A 109 15.82 -14.13 -2.81
N ASP A 110 16.84 -14.97 -2.94
CA ASP A 110 16.73 -16.40 -2.66
C ASP A 110 16.46 -16.65 -1.16
N LEU A 111 17.21 -15.97 -0.29
CA LEU A 111 17.07 -16.09 1.17
C LEU A 111 15.67 -15.66 1.67
N LEU A 112 15.15 -14.55 1.14
CA LEU A 112 13.86 -13.99 1.54
C LEU A 112 12.68 -14.51 0.69
N SER A 113 12.98 -15.40 -0.27
CA SER A 113 12.05 -15.93 -1.27
C SER A 113 11.31 -14.83 -2.06
N LEU A 114 12.04 -13.85 -2.59
CA LEU A 114 11.54 -12.72 -3.39
C LEU A 114 12.01 -12.83 -4.85
N PRO A 115 11.61 -13.86 -5.61
CA PRO A 115 12.23 -14.21 -6.89
C PRO A 115 12.12 -13.14 -7.98
N SER A 116 11.13 -12.25 -7.94
CA SER A 116 11.02 -11.15 -8.91
C SER A 116 11.72 -9.87 -8.49
N LEU A 117 12.18 -9.75 -7.24
CA LEU A 117 12.89 -8.55 -6.74
C LEU A 117 14.16 -8.23 -7.57
N PRO A 118 15.03 -9.19 -7.93
CA PRO A 118 16.22 -8.88 -8.72
C PRO A 118 15.89 -8.25 -10.06
N LEU A 119 14.73 -8.57 -10.66
CA LEU A 119 14.30 -7.95 -11.92
C LEU A 119 13.96 -6.46 -11.71
N HIS A 120 13.38 -6.09 -10.58
CA HIS A 120 12.84 -4.73 -10.36
C HIS A 120 13.61 -3.88 -9.34
N VAL A 121 14.69 -4.39 -8.75
CA VAL A 121 15.44 -3.65 -7.71
C VAL A 121 15.94 -2.29 -8.19
N HIS A 122 16.29 -2.20 -9.47
CA HIS A 122 16.72 -0.94 -10.09
C HIS A 122 15.59 0.09 -10.15
N GLU A 123 14.34 -0.33 -10.36
CA GLU A 123 13.14 0.52 -10.31
C GLU A 123 12.83 0.97 -8.88
N VAL A 124 12.96 0.08 -7.89
CA VAL A 124 12.79 0.43 -6.46
C VAL A 124 13.75 1.56 -6.09
N LEU A 125 15.03 1.41 -6.44
CA LEU A 125 16.06 2.43 -6.17
C LEU A 125 15.83 3.72 -6.97
N ALA A 126 15.44 3.60 -8.25
CA ALA A 126 15.12 4.75 -9.09
C ALA A 126 13.93 5.55 -8.54
N ALA A 127 12.88 4.87 -8.08
CA ALA A 127 11.73 5.51 -7.45
C ALA A 127 12.11 6.18 -6.12
N SER A 128 12.87 5.51 -5.24
CA SER A 128 13.34 6.14 -3.99
C SER A 128 14.20 7.38 -4.25
N LEU A 129 15.06 7.32 -5.28
CA LEU A 129 15.87 8.46 -5.70
C LEU A 129 15.00 9.58 -6.26
N LEU A 130 14.04 9.26 -7.14
CA LEU A 130 13.09 10.23 -7.70
C LEU A 130 12.37 10.99 -6.59
N TYR A 131 11.82 10.30 -5.60
CA TYR A 131 11.12 10.96 -4.50
C TYR A 131 12.05 11.74 -3.57
N SER A 132 13.31 11.30 -3.41
CA SER A 132 14.34 12.09 -2.73
C SER A 132 14.63 13.41 -3.46
N VAL A 133 14.75 13.36 -4.79
CA VAL A 133 14.96 14.55 -5.63
C VAL A 133 13.71 15.45 -5.62
N ILE A 134 12.51 14.88 -5.58
CA ILE A 134 11.29 15.67 -5.42
C ILE A 134 11.28 16.35 -4.04
N TYR A 135 11.64 15.64 -2.99
CA TYR A 135 11.58 16.12 -1.62
C TYR A 135 12.62 17.21 -1.29
N TYR A 136 13.90 16.95 -1.57
CA TYR A 136 15.00 17.80 -1.09
C TYR A 136 15.21 19.05 -1.94
N PRO A 137 15.45 18.97 -3.27
CA PRO A 137 15.61 20.16 -4.10
C PRO A 137 14.31 20.68 -4.73
N ILE A 138 13.47 19.81 -5.33
CA ILE A 138 12.37 20.29 -6.19
C ILE A 138 11.25 20.93 -5.37
N SER A 139 10.76 20.27 -4.31
CA SER A 139 9.64 20.79 -3.52
C SER A 139 9.95 22.16 -2.91
N PRO A 140 11.11 22.38 -2.27
CA PRO A 140 11.46 23.71 -1.77
C PRO A 140 11.63 24.75 -2.88
N LEU A 141 12.22 24.38 -4.03
CA LEU A 141 12.40 25.29 -5.17
C LEU A 141 11.06 25.74 -5.74
N VAL A 142 10.19 24.77 -6.06
CA VAL A 142 8.86 25.02 -6.65
C VAL A 142 7.96 25.73 -5.64
N SER A 143 7.98 25.33 -4.37
CA SER A 143 7.17 25.97 -3.32
C SER A 143 7.63 27.41 -3.08
N ARG A 144 8.93 27.70 -3.12
CA ARG A 144 9.45 29.08 -3.07
C ARG A 144 9.01 29.90 -4.29
N LEU A 145 8.98 29.30 -5.47
CA LEU A 145 8.59 30.00 -6.70
C LEU A 145 7.08 30.31 -6.74
N ILE A 146 6.23 29.35 -6.39
CA ILE A 146 4.77 29.46 -6.50
C ILE A 146 4.17 30.16 -5.28
N VAL A 147 4.59 29.79 -4.07
CA VAL A 147 3.98 30.26 -2.81
C VAL A 147 4.76 31.45 -2.22
N GLY A 148 6.03 31.63 -2.59
CA GLY A 148 6.82 32.78 -2.18
C GLY A 148 7.12 32.80 -0.68
N ARG A 149 7.03 33.99 -0.07
CA ARG A 149 7.37 34.22 1.35
C ARG A 149 6.57 33.35 2.31
N LYS A 150 5.29 33.06 2.01
CA LYS A 150 4.44 32.21 2.87
C LYS A 150 5.05 30.83 3.15
N TYR A 151 5.79 30.25 2.20
CA TYR A 151 6.50 28.98 2.40
C TYR A 151 7.80 29.16 3.19
N LEU A 152 8.57 30.22 2.89
CA LEU A 152 9.83 30.53 3.57
C LEU A 152 9.63 30.86 5.05
N ASP A 153 8.49 31.46 5.40
CA ASP A 153 8.13 31.80 6.77
C ASP A 153 7.58 30.60 7.56
N LEU A 154 7.42 29.42 6.92
CA LEU A 154 6.98 28.21 7.63
C LEU A 154 8.05 27.73 8.61
N PRO A 155 7.66 27.40 9.86
CA PRO A 155 8.52 26.68 10.79
C PRO A 155 9.00 25.35 10.21
N ARG A 156 10.20 24.89 10.60
CA ARG A 156 10.82 23.64 10.11
C ARG A 156 9.83 22.47 10.03
N LYS A 157 9.11 22.17 11.11
CA LYS A 157 8.18 21.02 11.15
C LYS A 157 7.08 21.12 10.09
N ARG A 158 6.53 22.32 9.87
CA ARG A 158 5.49 22.55 8.86
C ARG A 158 6.05 22.49 7.45
N ARG A 159 7.29 22.93 7.25
CA ARG A 159 7.98 22.85 5.96
C ARG A 159 8.27 21.40 5.56
N VAL A 160 8.84 20.61 6.48
CA VAL A 160 9.05 19.17 6.31
C VAL A 160 7.76 18.45 5.92
N ASN A 161 6.66 18.75 6.63
CA ASN A 161 5.35 18.17 6.32
C ASN A 161 4.77 18.68 4.99
N TRP A 162 5.01 19.95 4.64
CA TRP A 162 4.61 20.52 3.35
C TRP A 162 5.30 19.80 2.20
N ASP A 163 6.62 19.64 2.27
CA ASP A 163 7.41 18.99 1.23
C ASP A 163 7.03 17.51 1.09
N ALA A 164 6.67 16.84 2.20
CA ALA A 164 6.13 15.48 2.17
C ALA A 164 4.76 15.40 1.45
N HIS A 165 3.88 16.40 1.64
CA HIS A 165 2.62 16.47 0.89
C HIS A 165 2.82 16.71 -0.61
N VAL A 166 3.88 17.43 -1.01
CA VAL A 166 4.24 17.58 -2.43
C VAL A 166 4.65 16.23 -3.01
N VAL A 167 5.51 15.48 -2.32
CA VAL A 167 5.91 14.13 -2.75
C VAL A 167 4.71 13.20 -2.82
N SER A 168 3.87 13.16 -1.78
CA SER A 168 2.65 12.35 -1.76
C SER A 168 1.69 12.70 -2.91
N PHE A 169 1.55 13.99 -3.26
CA PHE A 169 0.74 14.42 -4.39
C PHE A 169 1.28 13.90 -5.73
N VAL A 170 2.60 14.04 -5.95
CA VAL A 170 3.25 13.56 -7.18
C VAL A 170 3.19 12.04 -7.27
N GLN A 171 3.52 11.34 -6.19
CA GLN A 171 3.51 9.88 -6.14
C GLN A 171 2.12 9.34 -6.42
N SER A 172 1.10 9.80 -5.68
CA SER A 172 -0.26 9.28 -5.82
C SER A 172 -0.82 9.59 -7.22
N THR A 173 -0.49 10.73 -7.83
CA THR A 173 -0.90 11.01 -9.21
C THR A 173 -0.20 10.08 -10.21
N LEU A 174 1.12 9.93 -10.09
CA LEU A 174 1.93 9.11 -11.01
C LEU A 174 1.54 7.64 -10.95
N ILE A 175 1.53 7.05 -9.75
CA ILE A 175 1.35 5.61 -9.60
C ILE A 175 -0.07 5.16 -9.97
N ASN A 176 -1.09 5.97 -9.67
CA ASN A 176 -2.46 5.68 -10.06
C ASN A 176 -2.64 5.80 -11.58
N GLY A 177 -2.02 6.80 -12.22
CA GLY A 177 -2.03 6.93 -13.68
C GLY A 177 -1.39 5.72 -14.36
N LEU A 178 -0.22 5.31 -13.89
CA LEU A 178 0.47 4.13 -14.40
C LEU A 178 -0.31 2.84 -14.14
N ALA A 179 -0.86 2.65 -12.94
CA ALA A 179 -1.63 1.46 -12.60
C ALA A 179 -2.90 1.33 -13.45
N LEU A 180 -3.64 2.43 -13.66
CA LEU A 180 -4.79 2.44 -14.56
C LEU A 180 -4.37 2.10 -15.99
N TRP A 181 -3.29 2.69 -16.48
CA TRP A 181 -2.77 2.37 -17.81
C TRP A 181 -2.41 0.89 -17.96
N VAL A 182 -1.66 0.32 -17.01
CA VAL A 182 -1.33 -1.12 -16.99
C VAL A 182 -2.59 -1.97 -16.95
N MET A 183 -3.59 -1.61 -16.12
CA MET A 183 -4.85 -2.35 -16.05
C MET A 183 -5.65 -2.37 -17.37
N PHE A 184 -5.47 -1.37 -18.23
CA PHE A 184 -6.12 -1.30 -19.54
C PHE A 184 -5.26 -1.87 -20.67
N ALA A 185 -3.93 -1.74 -20.61
CA ALA A 185 -3.00 -2.11 -21.68
C ALA A 185 -2.44 -3.54 -21.55
N ASP A 186 -2.35 -4.08 -20.32
CA ASP A 186 -1.84 -5.42 -20.04
C ASP A 186 -2.94 -6.46 -20.24
N GLU A 187 -3.06 -6.97 -21.48
CA GLU A 187 -4.05 -7.99 -21.84
C GLU A 187 -3.78 -9.34 -21.15
N ASP A 188 -2.52 -9.69 -20.88
CA ASP A 188 -2.17 -10.90 -20.11
C ASP A 188 -2.76 -10.81 -18.71
N ARG A 189 -2.48 -9.69 -18.02
CA ARG A 189 -3.03 -9.44 -16.68
C ARG A 189 -4.56 -9.47 -16.70
N LYS A 190 -5.19 -8.88 -17.71
CA LYS A 190 -6.65 -8.81 -17.84
C LYS A 190 -7.29 -10.18 -18.10
N GLY A 191 -6.58 -11.05 -18.81
CA GLY A 191 -6.98 -12.43 -19.10
C GLY A 191 -6.81 -13.42 -17.95
N MET A 192 -6.12 -13.03 -16.87
CA MET A 192 -5.77 -13.94 -15.77
C MET A 192 -6.98 -14.62 -15.11
N ASP A 193 -6.94 -15.95 -15.09
CA ASP A 193 -7.86 -16.77 -14.31
C ASP A 193 -7.61 -16.65 -12.80
N TRP A 194 -8.33 -17.40 -11.97
CA TRP A 194 -8.18 -17.28 -10.51
C TRP A 194 -6.81 -17.73 -9.99
N GLN A 195 -6.16 -18.72 -10.63
CA GLN A 195 -4.83 -19.19 -10.23
C GLN A 195 -3.77 -18.17 -10.64
N GLU A 196 -3.88 -17.66 -11.87
CA GLU A 196 -2.96 -16.66 -12.41
C GLU A 196 -3.08 -15.33 -11.64
N ARG A 197 -4.24 -15.00 -11.09
CA ARG A 197 -4.37 -13.84 -10.17
C ARG A 197 -3.61 -14.01 -8.85
N ILE A 198 -3.37 -15.25 -8.41
CA ILE A 198 -2.60 -15.55 -7.19
C ILE A 198 -1.12 -15.67 -7.49
N TRP A 199 -0.71 -16.53 -8.43
CA TRP A 199 0.70 -16.85 -8.64
C TRP A 199 1.30 -16.22 -9.91
N GLY A 200 0.45 -15.66 -10.77
CA GLY A 200 0.87 -15.06 -12.02
C GLY A 200 1.62 -13.74 -11.81
N TYR A 201 2.41 -13.40 -12.82
CA TYR A 201 3.30 -12.25 -12.85
C TYR A 201 3.30 -11.65 -14.25
N THR A 202 3.24 -10.32 -14.32
CA THR A 202 3.60 -9.57 -15.53
C THR A 202 4.66 -8.54 -15.18
N GLY A 203 5.54 -8.23 -16.14
CA GLY A 203 6.58 -7.21 -15.92
C GLY A 203 5.98 -5.85 -15.56
N ALA A 204 4.88 -5.47 -16.22
CA ALA A 204 4.19 -4.21 -15.96
C ALA A 204 3.58 -4.14 -14.55
N ALA A 205 2.96 -5.21 -14.05
CA ALA A 205 2.45 -5.24 -12.68
C ALA A 205 3.59 -5.30 -11.64
N GLY A 206 4.68 -6.00 -11.96
CA GLY A 206 5.94 -5.97 -11.21
C GLY A 206 6.53 -4.56 -11.10
N MET A 207 6.47 -3.77 -12.19
CA MET A 207 6.91 -2.38 -12.19
C MET A 207 6.07 -1.50 -11.25
N ILE A 208 4.75 -1.61 -11.30
CA ILE A 208 3.87 -0.88 -10.37
C ILE A 208 4.22 -1.21 -8.92
N GLN A 209 4.44 -2.49 -8.64
CA GLN A 209 4.85 -2.97 -7.31
C GLN A 209 6.19 -2.35 -6.88
N ALA A 210 7.17 -2.29 -7.78
CA ALA A 210 8.50 -1.77 -7.50
C ALA A 210 8.54 -0.26 -7.29
N LEU A 211 7.79 0.49 -8.11
CA LEU A 211 7.64 1.93 -7.93
C LEU A 211 6.95 2.26 -6.59
N ALA A 212 5.94 1.48 -6.19
CA ALA A 212 5.30 1.61 -4.89
C ALA A 212 6.26 1.25 -3.74
N ALA A 213 6.99 0.14 -3.84
CA ALA A 213 8.01 -0.23 -2.84
C ALA A 213 9.09 0.85 -2.70
N GLY A 214 9.56 1.43 -3.80
CA GLY A 214 10.55 2.52 -3.80
C GLY A 214 10.03 3.80 -3.13
N TYR A 215 8.75 4.13 -3.29
CA TYR A 215 8.11 5.20 -2.53
C TYR A 215 8.11 4.91 -1.02
N PHE A 216 7.67 3.73 -0.60
CA PHE A 216 7.62 3.40 0.83
C PHE A 216 9.00 3.23 1.46
N LEU A 217 10.01 2.85 0.68
CA LEU A 217 11.41 2.89 1.11
C LEU A 217 11.85 4.33 1.39
N TRP A 218 11.53 5.26 0.49
CA TRP A 218 11.78 6.69 0.71
C TRP A 218 11.00 7.22 1.93
N ASP A 219 9.72 6.87 2.05
CA ASP A 219 8.86 7.31 3.16
C ASP A 219 9.39 6.80 4.51
N LEU A 220 9.84 5.54 4.57
CA LEU A 220 10.48 4.96 5.74
C LEU A 220 11.71 5.75 6.17
N VAL A 221 12.59 6.08 5.22
CA VAL A 221 13.82 6.85 5.51
C VAL A 221 13.46 8.26 6.01
N VAL A 222 12.64 9.00 5.27
CA VAL A 222 12.29 10.38 5.62
C VAL A 222 11.52 10.46 6.93
N THR A 223 10.59 9.53 7.16
CA THR A 223 9.82 9.46 8.41
C THR A 223 10.72 9.10 9.59
N SER A 224 11.63 8.14 9.43
CA SER A 224 12.61 7.78 10.46
C SER A 224 13.55 8.94 10.83
N CYS A 225 13.98 9.72 9.84
CA CYS A 225 14.82 10.90 10.06
C CYS A 225 14.05 12.10 10.67
N ASN A 226 12.72 12.10 10.61
CA ASN A 226 11.88 13.22 11.07
C ASN A 226 10.76 12.73 12.03
N MET A 227 11.13 11.85 12.95
CA MET A 227 10.20 11.26 13.94
C MET A 227 9.52 12.29 14.83
N ASP A 228 10.16 13.45 15.06
CA ASP A 228 9.58 14.55 15.83
C ASP A 228 8.46 15.31 15.09
N VAL A 229 8.31 15.06 13.78
CA VAL A 229 7.30 15.67 12.90
C VAL A 229 6.18 14.67 12.60
N PHE A 230 6.53 13.46 12.17
CA PHE A 230 5.57 12.46 11.69
C PHE A 230 5.07 11.51 12.79
N GLY A 231 5.90 11.23 13.79
CA GLY A 231 5.56 10.35 14.90
C GLY A 231 5.53 8.85 14.56
N ILE A 232 5.30 8.04 15.59
CA ILE A 232 5.39 6.57 15.53
C ILE A 232 4.31 5.94 14.64
N GLY A 233 3.12 6.53 14.59
CA GLY A 233 2.02 6.02 13.77
C GLY A 233 2.37 5.99 12.28
N THR A 234 2.92 7.08 11.75
CA THR A 234 3.38 7.16 10.36
C THR A 234 4.58 6.26 10.10
N LEU A 235 5.48 6.11 11.07
CA LEU A 235 6.59 5.16 10.94
C LEU A 235 6.09 3.71 10.81
N ALA A 236 5.16 3.30 11.66
CA ALA A 236 4.56 1.98 11.58
C ALA A 236 3.83 1.76 10.24
N HIS A 237 3.18 2.80 9.71
CA HIS A 237 2.61 2.77 8.37
C HIS A 237 3.68 2.56 7.30
N ALA A 238 4.77 3.34 7.29
CA ALA A 238 5.85 3.20 6.32
C ALA A 238 6.50 1.81 6.35
N VAL A 239 6.77 1.26 7.54
CA VAL A 239 7.31 -0.10 7.71
C VAL A 239 6.34 -1.15 7.17
N SER A 240 5.07 -1.10 7.57
CA SER A 240 4.07 -2.08 7.14
C SER A 240 3.78 -2.01 5.65
N ALA A 241 3.71 -0.82 5.07
CA ALA A 241 3.52 -0.63 3.64
C ALA A 241 4.73 -1.14 2.84
N LEU A 242 5.96 -0.79 3.24
CA LEU A 242 7.16 -1.32 2.60
C LEU A 242 7.20 -2.85 2.66
N PHE A 243 6.84 -3.44 3.80
CA PHE A 243 6.79 -4.89 3.96
C PHE A 243 5.77 -5.54 3.01
N VAL A 244 4.54 -5.02 2.93
CA VAL A 244 3.50 -5.56 2.03
C VAL A 244 3.91 -5.45 0.56
N TYR A 245 4.50 -4.32 0.15
CA TYR A 245 4.97 -4.16 -1.22
C TYR A 245 6.22 -5.00 -1.51
N ALA A 246 7.09 -5.22 -0.54
CA ALA A 246 8.21 -6.17 -0.67
C ALA A 246 7.71 -7.62 -0.80
N LEU A 247 6.66 -8.00 -0.07
CA LEU A 247 6.09 -9.36 -0.17
C LEU A 247 5.51 -9.67 -1.54
N GLY A 248 5.01 -8.69 -2.30
CA GLY A 248 4.51 -8.96 -3.66
C GLY A 248 5.61 -9.21 -4.71
N PHE A 249 6.89 -9.25 -4.30
CA PHE A 249 7.95 -9.87 -5.10
C PHE A 249 8.00 -11.40 -4.95
N ARG A 250 7.17 -11.97 -4.06
CA ARG A 250 6.80 -13.39 -4.10
C ARG A 250 5.82 -13.64 -5.25
N PRO A 251 5.70 -14.90 -5.72
CA PRO A 251 4.60 -15.31 -6.61
C PRO A 251 3.29 -15.33 -5.81
N PHE A 252 2.84 -14.17 -5.36
CA PHE A 252 1.66 -13.98 -4.55
C PHE A 252 1.03 -12.62 -4.88
N ILE A 253 -0.19 -12.66 -5.41
CA ILE A 253 -1.12 -11.55 -5.65
C ILE A 253 -0.57 -10.36 -6.46
N ASN A 254 0.40 -10.60 -7.36
CA ASN A 254 0.96 -9.54 -8.20
C ASN A 254 -0.11 -8.84 -9.07
N TYR A 255 -1.09 -9.60 -9.59
CA TYR A 255 -2.28 -9.07 -10.27
C TYR A 255 -3.00 -7.97 -9.46
N TYR A 256 -3.08 -8.16 -8.14
CA TYR A 256 -3.75 -7.25 -7.22
C TYR A 256 -2.89 -6.05 -6.83
N GLY A 257 -1.59 -6.03 -7.14
CA GLY A 257 -0.73 -4.86 -6.90
C GLY A 257 -1.27 -3.59 -7.58
N CYS A 258 -1.59 -3.68 -8.88
CA CYS A 258 -2.22 -2.58 -9.62
C CYS A 258 -3.62 -2.22 -9.09
N VAL A 259 -4.31 -3.17 -8.46
CA VAL A 259 -5.65 -2.93 -7.88
C VAL A 259 -5.49 -2.17 -6.57
N PHE A 260 -4.70 -2.68 -5.63
CA PHE A 260 -4.55 -2.13 -4.28
C PHE A 260 -3.96 -0.72 -4.28
N ILE A 261 -3.08 -0.40 -5.22
CA ILE A 261 -2.53 0.94 -5.32
C ILE A 261 -3.61 1.99 -5.68
N LEU A 262 -4.72 1.57 -6.32
CA LEU A 262 -5.86 2.47 -6.61
C LEU A 262 -6.57 3.00 -5.36
N TRP A 263 -6.27 2.46 -4.17
CA TRP A 263 -6.77 3.03 -2.94
C TRP A 263 -6.22 4.45 -2.76
N GLU A 264 -5.05 4.75 -3.31
CA GLU A 264 -4.44 6.09 -3.28
C GLU A 264 -5.08 7.07 -4.28
N LEU A 265 -6.07 6.68 -5.10
CA LEU A 265 -6.64 7.56 -6.13
C LEU A 265 -7.30 8.83 -5.57
N SER A 266 -7.71 8.81 -4.30
CA SER A 266 -8.27 9.98 -3.62
C SER A 266 -7.21 10.86 -2.94
N THR A 267 -5.97 10.37 -2.80
CA THR A 267 -4.85 11.07 -2.14
C THR A 267 -4.41 12.36 -2.86
N PRO A 268 -4.45 12.49 -4.20
CA PRO A 268 -4.20 13.77 -4.86
C PRO A 268 -5.17 14.87 -4.37
N PHE A 269 -6.46 14.56 -4.29
CA PHE A 269 -7.47 15.51 -3.81
C PHE A 269 -7.31 15.82 -2.31
N LEU A 270 -6.85 14.84 -1.51
CA LEU A 270 -6.54 15.05 -0.10
C LEU A 270 -5.39 16.05 0.07
N ASN A 271 -4.31 15.90 -0.70
CA ASN A 271 -3.18 16.81 -0.66
C ASN A 271 -3.59 18.21 -1.13
N ILE A 272 -4.35 18.35 -2.22
CA ILE A 272 -4.88 19.65 -2.66
C ILE A 272 -5.76 20.29 -1.57
N HIS A 273 -6.61 19.49 -0.90
CA HIS A 273 -7.46 19.98 0.18
C HIS A 273 -6.62 20.49 1.36
N TRP A 274 -5.54 19.77 1.70
CA TRP A 274 -4.60 20.16 2.75
C TRP A 274 -3.87 21.47 2.38
N PHE A 275 -3.41 21.61 1.13
CA PHE A 275 -2.77 22.84 0.68
C PHE A 275 -3.71 24.05 0.74
N PHE A 276 -4.98 23.91 0.37
CA PHE A 276 -5.97 24.99 0.55
C PHE A 276 -6.09 25.42 2.02
N ASP A 277 -6.12 24.47 2.95
CA ASP A 277 -6.15 24.79 4.39
C ASP A 277 -4.87 25.51 4.84
N LYS A 278 -3.69 25.15 4.33
CA LYS A 278 -2.42 25.81 4.72
C LYS A 278 -2.19 27.16 4.06
N LEU A 279 -2.76 27.38 2.88
CA LEU A 279 -2.68 28.65 2.16
C LEU A 279 -3.69 29.69 2.66
N GLY A 280 -4.56 29.34 3.61
CA GLY A 280 -5.62 30.20 4.12
C GLY A 280 -6.79 30.33 3.14
N MET A 281 -6.95 29.37 2.24
CA MET A 281 -8.04 29.30 1.25
C MET A 281 -9.23 28.49 1.76
N THR A 282 -9.31 28.30 3.08
CA THR A 282 -10.39 27.55 3.72
C THR A 282 -11.75 28.19 3.43
N GLY A 283 -12.71 27.41 2.96
CA GLY A 283 -14.06 27.87 2.62
C GLY A 283 -14.21 28.44 1.20
N SER A 284 -13.14 28.47 0.41
CA SER A 284 -13.22 28.88 -1.00
C SER A 284 -14.04 27.89 -1.85
N ARG A 285 -14.61 28.37 -2.97
CA ARG A 285 -15.31 27.51 -3.95
C ARG A 285 -14.39 26.42 -4.49
N ALA A 286 -13.11 26.73 -4.71
CA ALA A 286 -12.11 25.76 -5.15
C ALA A 286 -11.92 24.63 -4.13
N GLN A 287 -11.81 24.95 -2.84
CA GLN A 287 -11.73 23.93 -1.80
C GLN A 287 -13.01 23.09 -1.69
N LEU A 288 -14.19 23.70 -1.88
CA LEU A 288 -15.45 22.96 -1.89
C LEU A 288 -15.50 21.95 -3.03
N TYR A 289 -15.22 22.36 -4.28
CA TYR A 289 -15.24 21.44 -5.44
C TYR A 289 -14.20 20.32 -5.27
N ASN A 290 -12.99 20.65 -4.82
CA ASN A 290 -11.97 19.65 -4.51
C ASN A 290 -12.43 18.71 -3.38
N GLY A 291 -13.08 19.25 -2.35
CA GLY A 291 -13.68 18.45 -1.26
C GLY A 291 -14.72 17.46 -1.79
N LEU A 292 -15.60 17.87 -2.70
CA LEU A 292 -16.57 16.97 -3.34
C LEU A 292 -15.87 15.86 -4.14
N MET A 293 -14.84 16.20 -4.91
CA MET A 293 -14.04 15.21 -5.65
C MET A 293 -13.31 14.25 -4.71
N LEU A 294 -12.75 14.74 -3.60
CA LEU A 294 -12.15 13.92 -2.56
C LEU A 294 -13.15 12.93 -1.97
N LEU A 295 -14.36 13.38 -1.60
CA LEU A 295 -15.40 12.49 -1.07
C LEU A 295 -15.83 11.45 -2.11
N PHE A 296 -16.07 11.88 -3.36
CA PHE A 296 -16.50 11.00 -4.43
C PHE A 296 -15.46 9.93 -4.73
N THR A 297 -14.20 10.32 -4.93
CA THR A 297 -13.11 9.38 -5.23
C THR A 297 -12.82 8.46 -4.06
N PHE A 298 -12.86 8.95 -2.82
CA PHE A 298 -12.70 8.11 -1.63
C PHE A 298 -13.81 7.05 -1.55
N PHE A 299 -15.07 7.45 -1.76
CA PHE A 299 -16.20 6.53 -1.75
C PHE A 299 -16.11 5.49 -2.86
N SER A 300 -15.88 5.91 -4.11
CA SER A 300 -15.87 5.01 -5.26
C SER A 300 -14.71 4.02 -5.21
N THR A 301 -13.50 4.49 -4.91
CA THR A 301 -12.30 3.63 -4.94
C THR A 301 -12.14 2.79 -3.68
N ARG A 302 -12.32 3.36 -2.48
CA ARG A 302 -12.03 2.63 -1.23
C ARG A 302 -13.23 1.84 -0.72
N LEU A 303 -14.45 2.38 -0.81
CA LEU A 303 -15.64 1.74 -0.24
C LEU A 303 -16.33 0.81 -1.24
N VAL A 304 -16.49 1.23 -2.51
CA VAL A 304 -17.19 0.41 -3.51
C VAL A 304 -16.21 -0.57 -4.17
N TYR A 305 -15.29 -0.03 -4.98
CA TYR A 305 -14.34 -0.85 -5.73
C TYR A 305 -13.42 -1.64 -4.80
N GLY A 306 -12.92 -1.00 -3.74
CA GLY A 306 -12.02 -1.62 -2.79
C GLY A 306 -12.63 -2.79 -2.01
N THR A 307 -13.89 -2.66 -1.59
CA THR A 307 -14.61 -3.77 -0.94
C THR A 307 -14.85 -4.92 -1.93
N TYR A 308 -15.27 -4.63 -3.16
CA TYR A 308 -15.45 -5.65 -4.20
C TYR A 308 -14.17 -6.44 -4.47
N GLN A 309 -13.04 -5.74 -4.64
CA GLN A 309 -11.75 -6.36 -4.89
C GLN A 309 -11.22 -7.12 -3.66
N SER A 310 -11.54 -6.64 -2.45
CA SER A 310 -11.24 -7.36 -1.21
C SER A 310 -11.95 -8.72 -1.16
N VAL A 311 -13.25 -8.78 -1.51
CA VAL A 311 -13.98 -10.06 -1.59
C VAL A 311 -13.36 -10.98 -2.64
N ARG A 312 -12.99 -10.44 -3.82
CA ARG A 312 -12.40 -11.22 -4.91
C ARG A 312 -11.04 -11.82 -4.51
N VAL A 313 -10.13 -11.01 -3.97
CA VAL A 313 -8.80 -11.50 -3.55
C VAL A 313 -8.93 -12.54 -2.44
N PHE A 314 -9.90 -12.40 -1.53
CA PHE A 314 -10.13 -13.44 -0.54
C PHE A 314 -10.65 -14.73 -1.13
N SER A 315 -11.59 -14.66 -2.07
CA SER A 315 -12.07 -15.86 -2.77
C SER A 315 -10.92 -16.62 -3.42
N ASP A 316 -10.01 -15.90 -4.10
CA ASP A 316 -8.87 -16.51 -4.77
C ASP A 316 -7.83 -17.03 -3.76
N ILE A 317 -7.55 -16.29 -2.67
CA ILE A 317 -6.66 -16.73 -1.58
C ILE A 317 -7.21 -18.00 -0.93
N PHE A 318 -8.50 -18.05 -0.59
CA PHE A 318 -9.13 -19.21 0.04
C PHE A 318 -9.08 -20.45 -0.87
N ALA A 319 -9.28 -20.28 -2.18
CA ALA A 319 -9.13 -21.37 -3.14
C ALA A 319 -7.67 -21.87 -3.26
N ALA A 320 -6.70 -20.99 -3.01
CA ALA A 320 -5.27 -21.29 -3.06
C ALA A 320 -4.67 -21.86 -1.75
N ILE A 321 -5.44 -21.91 -0.64
CA ILE A 321 -5.00 -22.55 0.60
C ILE A 321 -4.84 -24.05 0.35
N ASP A 322 -3.64 -24.56 0.62
CA ASP A 322 -3.28 -25.97 0.45
C ASP A 322 -3.52 -26.55 -0.97
N THR A 323 -3.70 -25.68 -1.97
CA THR A 323 -3.84 -26.03 -3.38
C THR A 323 -2.57 -25.62 -4.13
N ASN A 324 -2.05 -26.53 -4.98
CA ASN A 324 -0.93 -26.25 -5.87
C ASN A 324 -1.39 -25.70 -7.22
N PRO A 325 -0.61 -24.82 -7.87
CA PRO A 325 -0.96 -24.29 -9.18
C PRO A 325 -0.95 -25.39 -10.25
N VAL A 326 -1.94 -25.34 -11.15
CA VAL A 326 -1.97 -26.18 -12.35
C VAL A 326 -1.08 -25.51 -13.39
N LEU A 327 0.14 -26.04 -13.56
CA LEU A 327 1.08 -25.55 -14.55
C LEU A 327 0.90 -26.30 -15.88
N PRO A 328 1.02 -25.61 -17.03
CA PRO A 328 0.95 -26.28 -18.33
C PRO A 328 2.10 -27.28 -18.46
N VAL A 329 1.79 -28.50 -18.89
CA VAL A 329 2.75 -29.58 -19.08
C VAL A 329 2.82 -29.92 -20.57
N SER A 330 4.03 -30.11 -21.08
CA SER A 330 4.27 -30.50 -22.47
C SER A 330 3.71 -31.90 -22.69
N ALA A 331 2.82 -32.05 -23.67
CA ALA A 331 2.21 -33.35 -23.99
C ALA A 331 3.25 -34.39 -24.43
N ASP A 332 4.38 -33.93 -24.98
CA ASP A 332 5.41 -34.80 -25.57
C ASP A 332 6.48 -35.24 -24.56
N THR A 333 6.79 -34.41 -23.57
CA THR A 333 7.89 -34.66 -22.61
C THR A 333 7.43 -34.85 -21.17
N GLY A 334 6.17 -34.48 -20.84
CA GLY A 334 5.68 -34.49 -19.46
C GLY A 334 6.35 -33.42 -18.57
N GLU A 335 7.17 -32.54 -19.14
CA GLU A 335 7.83 -31.46 -18.40
C GLU A 335 6.95 -30.21 -18.35
N VAL A 336 7.08 -29.45 -17.25
CA VAL A 336 6.37 -28.17 -17.08
C VAL A 336 6.83 -27.18 -18.15
N VAL A 337 5.91 -26.73 -19.00
CA VAL A 337 6.14 -25.66 -19.97
C VAL A 337 6.19 -24.35 -19.20
N THR A 338 7.25 -23.56 -19.44
CA THR A 338 7.37 -22.24 -18.83
C THR A 338 6.29 -21.32 -19.40
N SER A 339 5.18 -21.19 -18.68
CA SER A 339 4.18 -20.14 -18.94
C SER A 339 4.81 -18.77 -18.65
N THR A 340 4.63 -17.81 -19.56
CA THR A 340 5.10 -16.43 -19.39
C THR A 340 4.48 -15.78 -18.16
N VAL A 341 3.19 -16.07 -17.90
CA VAL A 341 2.42 -15.52 -16.78
C VAL A 341 2.76 -16.22 -15.47
N MET A 342 2.90 -17.55 -15.46
CA MET A 342 3.17 -18.34 -14.24
C MET A 342 4.68 -18.57 -13.99
N ARG A 343 5.54 -17.65 -14.47
CA ARG A 343 7.01 -17.81 -14.50
C ARG A 343 7.65 -18.14 -13.16
N PHE A 344 7.11 -17.62 -12.05
CA PHE A 344 7.66 -17.80 -10.70
C PHE A 344 6.89 -18.81 -9.85
N ALA A 345 5.83 -19.41 -10.40
CA ALA A 345 5.07 -20.46 -9.75
C ALA A 345 5.81 -21.80 -9.89
N THR A 346 5.82 -22.57 -8.82
CA THR A 346 6.39 -23.93 -8.80
C THR A 346 5.30 -24.94 -8.45
N PRO A 347 5.45 -26.23 -8.78
CA PRO A 347 4.48 -27.26 -8.39
C PRO A 347 4.26 -27.35 -6.88
N THR A 348 5.21 -26.87 -6.08
CA THR A 348 5.14 -26.83 -4.61
C THR A 348 4.70 -25.46 -4.07
N SER A 349 4.44 -24.47 -4.92
CA SER A 349 3.89 -23.19 -4.50
C SER A 349 2.52 -23.41 -3.90
N THR A 350 2.33 -22.96 -2.66
CA THR A 350 1.05 -22.93 -1.96
C THR A 350 0.92 -21.60 -1.25
N VAL A 351 -0.30 -21.23 -0.88
CA VAL A 351 -0.54 -20.09 0.01
C VAL A 351 -0.66 -20.65 1.43
N PRO A 352 0.31 -20.39 2.33
CA PRO A 352 0.22 -20.87 3.70
C PRO A 352 -0.99 -20.27 4.41
N ALA A 353 -1.68 -21.07 5.23
CA ALA A 353 -2.86 -20.61 5.98
C ALA A 353 -2.58 -19.38 6.87
N TRP A 354 -1.38 -19.26 7.43
CA TRP A 354 -0.99 -18.09 8.23
C TRP A 354 -0.90 -16.81 7.36
N LEU A 355 -0.46 -16.93 6.10
CA LEU A 355 -0.38 -15.81 5.16
C LEU A 355 -1.79 -15.37 4.78
N ALA A 356 -2.67 -16.33 4.47
CA ALA A 356 -4.08 -16.06 4.21
C ALA A 356 -4.76 -15.34 5.41
N PHE A 357 -4.53 -15.83 6.63
CA PHE A 357 -5.09 -15.23 7.85
C PHE A 357 -4.56 -13.82 8.12
N THR A 358 -3.26 -13.60 7.96
CA THR A 358 -2.66 -12.25 8.15
C THR A 358 -3.17 -11.25 7.12
N TYR A 359 -3.34 -11.67 5.86
CA TYR A 359 -3.99 -10.86 4.83
C TYR A 359 -5.45 -10.55 5.17
N LEU A 360 -6.20 -11.54 5.67
CA LEU A 360 -7.59 -11.36 6.10
C LEU A 360 -7.72 -10.30 7.20
N MET A 361 -6.93 -10.42 8.25
CA MET A 361 -6.93 -9.46 9.35
C MET A 361 -6.53 -8.05 8.89
N SER A 362 -5.50 -7.96 8.05
CA SER A 362 -5.02 -6.68 7.51
C SER A 362 -6.09 -6.00 6.66
N ASN A 363 -6.74 -6.74 5.77
CA ASN A 363 -7.77 -6.19 4.89
C ASN A 363 -9.03 -5.78 5.66
N ILE A 364 -9.49 -6.59 6.63
CA ILE A 364 -10.63 -6.22 7.49
C ILE A 364 -10.31 -4.92 8.23
N THR A 365 -9.09 -4.80 8.78
CA THR A 365 -8.64 -3.60 9.48
C THR A 365 -8.63 -2.38 8.55
N LEU A 366 -8.01 -2.50 7.37
CA LEU A 366 -7.91 -1.40 6.40
C LEU A 366 -9.27 -0.97 5.86
N ASN A 367 -10.15 -1.91 5.53
CA ASN A 367 -11.50 -1.58 5.09
C ASN A 367 -12.32 -0.92 6.20
N SER A 368 -12.25 -1.44 7.42
CA SER A 368 -12.92 -0.83 8.58
C SER A 368 -12.44 0.60 8.82
N LEU A 369 -11.14 0.83 8.67
CA LEU A 369 -10.53 2.14 8.76
C LEU A 369 -11.00 3.07 7.62
N ASN A 370 -11.17 2.56 6.39
CA ASN A 370 -11.74 3.33 5.28
C ASN A 370 -13.18 3.77 5.57
N PHE A 371 -14.04 2.87 6.07
CA PHE A 371 -15.40 3.23 6.48
C PHE A 371 -15.40 4.28 7.60
N TYR A 372 -14.54 4.10 8.61
CA TYR A 372 -14.36 5.07 9.69
C TYR A 372 -13.96 6.46 9.15
N TRP A 373 -12.93 6.52 8.29
CA TRP A 373 -12.47 7.78 7.71
C TRP A 373 -13.52 8.46 6.86
N PHE A 374 -14.30 7.70 6.08
CA PHE A 374 -15.40 8.25 5.32
C PHE A 374 -16.45 8.91 6.23
N ILE A 375 -16.84 8.24 7.32
CA ILE A 375 -17.76 8.81 8.32
C ILE A 375 -17.17 10.10 8.91
N MET A 376 -15.87 10.12 9.20
CA MET A 376 -15.18 11.29 9.73
C MET A 376 -15.12 12.43 8.72
N MET A 377 -14.90 12.16 7.44
CA MET A 377 -14.94 13.14 6.35
C MET A 377 -16.33 13.76 6.24
N ILE A 378 -17.39 12.95 6.25
CA ILE A 378 -18.78 13.44 6.23
C ILE A 378 -19.08 14.32 7.45
N ARG A 379 -18.65 13.91 8.65
CA ARG A 379 -18.79 14.71 9.87
C ARG A 379 -18.04 16.05 9.76
N ALA A 380 -16.84 16.05 9.21
CA ALA A 380 -16.05 17.27 9.01
C ALA A 380 -16.72 18.23 8.04
N VAL A 381 -17.27 17.73 6.92
CA VAL A 381 -18.05 18.54 5.96
C VAL A 381 -19.30 19.10 6.64
N ARG A 382 -20.09 18.26 7.32
CA ARG A 382 -21.31 18.72 8.03
C ARG A 382 -21.01 19.79 9.07
N LYS A 383 -19.89 19.69 9.79
CA LYS A 383 -19.48 20.70 10.79
C LYS A 383 -19.10 22.03 10.14
N ARG A 384 -18.49 22.01 8.95
CA ARG A 384 -18.02 23.22 8.24
C ARG A 384 -19.15 23.97 7.50
N PHE A 385 -20.23 23.27 7.12
CA PHE A 385 -21.33 23.85 6.33
C PHE A 385 -22.68 23.92 7.05
N GLN A 386 -22.75 23.60 8.35
CA GLN A 386 -23.90 24.03 9.13
C GLN A 386 -23.88 25.57 9.18
N PRO A 387 -24.90 26.27 8.63
CA PRO A 387 -25.01 27.70 8.85
C PRO A 387 -24.99 27.92 10.35
N ALA A 388 -24.24 28.92 10.82
CA ALA A 388 -24.25 29.31 12.22
C ALA A 388 -25.72 29.34 12.66
N LYS A 389 -26.09 28.53 13.65
CA LYS A 389 -27.42 28.66 14.25
C LYS A 389 -27.52 30.13 14.61
N THR A 390 -28.36 30.88 13.91
CA THR A 390 -28.76 32.21 14.35
C THR A 390 -29.21 31.97 15.78
N ASN A 391 -28.42 32.45 16.75
CA ASN A 391 -28.73 32.20 18.14
C ASN A 391 -30.15 32.72 18.33
N GLU A 392 -31.10 31.86 18.70
CA GLU A 392 -32.44 32.31 19.09
C GLU A 392 -32.34 33.42 20.15
N LYS A 393 -31.26 33.42 20.96
CA LYS A 393 -30.95 34.51 21.89
C LYS A 393 -30.60 35.84 21.25
N ASP A 394 -29.96 35.85 20.07
CA ASP A 394 -29.64 37.08 19.36
C ASP A 394 -30.87 37.60 18.60
N MET A 395 -31.68 36.72 17.99
CA MET A 395 -32.98 37.11 17.43
C MET A 395 -33.99 37.56 18.51
N LEU A 396 -34.03 36.90 19.67
CA LEU A 396 -34.88 37.32 20.79
C LEU A 396 -34.41 38.65 21.38
N LYS A 397 -33.10 38.92 21.42
CA LYS A 397 -32.57 40.23 21.83
C LYS A 397 -32.91 41.32 20.80
N GLU A 398 -32.79 41.03 19.52
CA GLU A 398 -33.11 41.97 18.44
C GLU A 398 -34.60 42.29 18.39
N VAL A 399 -35.47 41.27 18.51
CA VAL A 399 -36.94 41.43 18.59
C VAL A 399 -37.36 42.16 19.87
N SER A 400 -36.71 41.89 21.01
CA SER A 400 -37.02 42.56 22.27
C SER A 400 -36.51 44.01 22.30
N ALA A 401 -35.37 44.31 21.68
CA ALA A 401 -34.86 45.67 21.50
C ALA A 401 -35.74 46.49 20.55
N THR A 402 -36.20 45.89 19.46
CA THR A 402 -37.10 46.52 18.48
C THR A 402 -38.49 46.82 19.10
N LYS A 403 -39.02 45.92 19.94
CA LYS A 403 -40.24 46.17 20.72
C LYS A 403 -40.08 47.30 21.74
N ALA A 404 -38.95 47.37 22.45
CA ALA A 404 -38.68 48.43 23.42
C ALA A 404 -38.60 49.82 22.78
N ILE A 405 -37.98 49.93 21.60
CA ILE A 405 -37.90 51.19 20.82
C ILE A 405 -39.29 51.61 20.30
N SER A 406 -40.15 50.66 19.91
CA SER A 406 -41.51 50.98 19.47
C SER A 406 -42.41 51.46 20.62
N GLN A 407 -42.17 51.00 21.85
CA GLN A 407 -42.94 51.42 23.03
C GLN A 407 -42.50 52.77 23.59
N SER A 408 -41.24 53.18 23.42
CA SER A 408 -40.77 54.50 23.85
C SER A 408 -41.20 55.66 22.94
N THR A 409 -41.79 55.36 21.78
CA THR A 409 -42.15 56.34 20.75
C THR A 409 -43.66 56.61 20.68
N GLN A 410 -44.43 56.25 21.72
CA GLN A 410 -45.82 56.73 21.85
C GLN A 410 -45.86 58.12 22.51
N PRO A 411 -46.44 59.14 21.86
CA PRO A 411 -46.53 60.47 22.45
C PRO A 411 -47.54 60.48 23.60
N ALA A 412 -47.09 60.88 24.80
CA ALA A 412 -47.94 61.04 25.96
C ALA A 412 -48.93 62.20 25.74
N ILE A 413 -50.19 61.87 25.47
CA ILE A 413 -51.29 62.85 25.41
C ILE A 413 -51.58 63.34 26.84
N ARG A 414 -51.04 64.50 27.18
CA ARG A 414 -51.27 65.19 28.46
C ARG A 414 -52.66 65.83 28.45
N ARG A 415 -53.66 65.16 29.03
CA ARG A 415 -55.00 65.74 29.30
C ARG A 415 -54.86 66.90 30.30
N ARG A 416 -55.03 68.14 29.83
CA ARG A 416 -55.29 69.32 30.68
C ARG A 416 -56.74 69.24 31.16
N LYS A 417 -56.95 69.17 32.48
CA LYS A 417 -58.25 69.44 33.10
C LYS A 417 -58.40 70.97 33.21
N LEU A 418 -59.54 71.49 32.77
CA LEU A 418 -60.07 72.81 33.14
C LEU A 418 -60.84 72.68 34.44
#